data_AF-A0AAN6LF34-F1
#
_entry.id   AF-A0AAN6LF34-F1
#
_cell.length_a   1.000
_cell.length_b   1.000
_cell.length_c   1.000
_cell.angle_alpha   90.00
_cell.angle_beta   90.00
_cell.angle_gamma   90.00
#
_symmetry.space_group_name_H-M   'P 1'
#
loop_
_entity.id
_entity.type
_entity.pdbx_description
1 polymer ?
#
loop_
_entity_poly.entity_id
_entity_poly.type
_entity_poly.pdbx_seq_one_letter_code
_entity_poly.pdbx_strand_id
1 'polypeptide(L)'
;MAVRNVGFNANPLRLLNAFAPSRQYVRCLHKTAAAEKVPPPTPFVPDTQTFLTLIGRNMAKHAPKLSSWESLFTMNSEQLKDLGIEPARSRKYLLRWRNKFREQQYGIGGDLDHVVDGAAELRVVEVPTAGRAAKKSKSIDGGSPPPLTATGSATLSPGKRWAIVNIPPGESTPKDLSFPLKKYSGVKLVNGNALKAPYLELLKGTDGTAGRIKVHEGMWEDKLGRKIDGGERRRAEVRAKRRSQERRNAA
;
A
#
# COMPACT_ATOMS: atom_id res chain seq x y z
N MET A 1 60.70 59.29 -55.32
CA MET A 1 61.04 58.03 -56.02
C MET A 1 60.59 56.89 -55.12
N ALA A 2 59.54 56.15 -55.50
CA ALA A 2 59.61 54.86 -56.22
C ALA A 2 60.13 53.76 -55.24
N VAL A 3 59.54 52.56 -55.06
CA VAL A 3 58.69 51.70 -55.88
C VAL A 3 57.89 50.77 -54.94
N ARG A 4 56.77 50.28 -55.46
CA ARG A 4 55.90 49.18 -55.00
C ARG A 4 56.67 47.92 -54.58
N ASN A 5 56.11 47.10 -53.68
CA ASN A 5 55.90 45.70 -54.04
C ASN A 5 54.75 45.03 -53.29
N VAL A 6 54.10 44.15 -54.04
CA VAL A 6 52.89 43.37 -53.74
C VAL A 6 53.28 42.05 -53.09
N GLY A 7 52.46 41.57 -52.15
CA GLY A 7 52.56 40.22 -51.59
C GLY A 7 51.19 39.73 -51.18
N PHE A 8 50.44 39.18 -52.14
CA PHE A 8 49.26 38.37 -51.89
C PHE A 8 49.66 37.10 -51.14
N ASN A 9 48.94 36.77 -50.07
CA ASN A 9 48.83 35.37 -49.61
C ASN A 9 47.36 35.08 -49.33
N ALA A 10 46.73 34.43 -50.32
CA ALA A 10 45.44 33.81 -50.19
C ALA A 10 45.64 32.42 -49.57
N ASN A 11 45.01 32.16 -48.43
CA ASN A 11 44.79 30.80 -47.92
C ASN A 11 43.28 30.59 -47.74
N PRO A 12 42.61 29.88 -48.65
CA PRO A 12 41.22 29.50 -48.48
C PRO A 12 41.17 28.11 -47.85
N LEU A 13 41.22 28.03 -46.52
CA LEU A 13 40.90 26.78 -45.85
C LEU A 13 39.43 26.79 -45.45
N ARG A 14 38.64 26.26 -46.39
CA ARG A 14 37.31 25.70 -46.17
C ARG A 14 37.31 24.91 -44.86
N LEU A 15 36.64 25.45 -43.84
CA LEU A 15 36.08 24.61 -42.78
C LEU A 15 34.89 23.88 -43.39
N LEU A 16 35.15 22.71 -43.97
CA LEU A 16 34.13 21.68 -44.08
C LEU A 16 33.76 21.30 -42.64
N ASN A 17 32.66 21.88 -42.16
CA ASN A 17 32.03 21.47 -40.92
C ASN A 17 31.56 20.03 -41.16
N ALA A 18 32.40 19.06 -40.83
CA ALA A 18 32.05 17.66 -40.86
C ALA A 18 30.91 17.48 -39.87
N PHE A 19 29.70 17.28 -40.40
CA PHE A 19 28.55 16.85 -39.62
C PHE A 19 28.89 15.46 -39.10
N ALA A 20 29.56 15.39 -37.94
CA ALA A 20 29.75 14.14 -37.24
C ALA A 20 28.36 13.73 -36.72
N PRO A 21 27.73 12.66 -37.23
CA PRO A 21 26.51 12.19 -36.64
C PRO A 21 26.84 11.80 -35.20
N SER A 22 26.33 12.57 -34.23
CA SER A 22 26.34 12.14 -32.84
C SER A 22 25.65 10.79 -32.81
N ARG A 23 26.40 9.70 -32.62
CA ARG A 23 25.84 8.38 -32.37
C ARG A 23 25.04 8.48 -31.08
N GLN A 24 23.76 8.79 -31.19
CA GLN A 24 22.82 8.66 -30.10
C GLN A 24 22.74 7.17 -29.81
N TYR A 25 23.42 6.72 -28.76
CA TYR A 25 23.27 5.37 -28.25
C TYR A 25 21.86 5.25 -27.68
N VAL A 26 20.91 4.86 -28.52
CA VAL A 26 19.58 4.43 -28.08
C VAL A 26 19.78 3.11 -27.35
N ARG A 27 19.91 3.18 -26.02
CA ARG A 27 19.82 1.98 -25.19
C ARG A 27 18.39 1.50 -25.24
N CYS A 28 18.10 0.61 -26.18
CA CYS A 28 16.89 -0.19 -26.20
C CYS A 28 16.93 -1.16 -25.01
N LEU A 29 16.55 -0.69 -23.82
CA LEU A 29 16.27 -1.55 -22.67
C LEU A 29 14.93 -2.28 -22.90
N HIS A 30 14.88 -3.15 -23.90
CA HIS A 30 13.81 -4.13 -24.04
C HIS A 30 14.25 -5.41 -23.31
N LYS A 31 14.24 -5.36 -21.97
CA LYS A 31 13.88 -6.59 -21.28
C LYS A 31 12.42 -6.79 -21.65
N THR A 32 12.15 -7.75 -22.53
CA THR A 32 10.81 -8.31 -22.69
C THR A 32 10.42 -8.86 -21.32
N ALA A 33 9.80 -8.03 -20.49
CA ALA A 33 9.25 -8.47 -19.22
C ALA A 33 8.27 -9.59 -19.58
N ALA A 34 8.48 -10.78 -19.02
CA ALA A 34 7.54 -11.88 -19.18
C ALA A 34 6.13 -11.35 -18.83
N ALA A 35 5.13 -11.80 -19.60
CA ALA A 35 3.75 -11.37 -19.36
C ALA A 35 3.42 -11.53 -17.88
N GLU A 36 3.08 -10.39 -17.24
CA GLU A 36 2.93 -10.34 -15.80
C GLU A 36 1.74 -11.21 -15.40
N LYS A 37 1.98 -12.22 -14.56
CA LYS A 37 0.95 -13.16 -14.11
C LYS A 37 -0.19 -12.40 -13.43
N VAL A 38 -1.42 -12.75 -13.79
CA VAL A 38 -2.62 -12.22 -13.13
C VAL A 38 -2.72 -12.87 -11.74
N PRO A 39 -2.76 -12.08 -10.66
CA PRO A 39 -2.87 -12.62 -9.31
C PRO A 39 -4.31 -13.13 -9.07
N PRO A 40 -4.50 -14.22 -8.32
CA PRO A 40 -5.84 -14.68 -7.96
C PRO A 40 -6.53 -13.65 -7.05
N PRO A 41 -7.87 -13.55 -7.10
CA PRO A 41 -8.63 -12.71 -6.16
C PRO A 41 -8.46 -13.22 -4.73
N THR A 42 -8.46 -12.30 -3.76
CA THR A 42 -8.39 -12.66 -2.34
C THR A 42 -9.79 -12.72 -1.74
N PRO A 43 -10.02 -13.44 -0.62
CA PRO A 43 -11.33 -13.48 0.03
C PRO A 43 -11.84 -12.09 0.40
N PHE A 44 -10.94 -11.17 0.75
CA PHE A 44 -11.27 -9.78 1.05
C PHE A 44 -11.53 -8.91 -0.19
N VAL A 45 -11.01 -9.31 -1.36
CA VAL A 45 -11.18 -8.60 -2.64
C VAL A 45 -11.58 -9.61 -3.73
N PRO A 46 -12.86 -10.04 -3.74
CA PRO A 46 -13.32 -11.07 -4.67
C PRO A 46 -13.55 -10.54 -6.09
N ASP A 47 -13.91 -9.27 -6.22
CA ASP A 47 -14.37 -8.64 -7.46
C ASP A 47 -13.61 -7.33 -7.77
N THR A 48 -13.68 -6.91 -9.04
CA THR A 48 -13.00 -5.69 -9.52
C THR A 48 -13.58 -4.43 -8.90
N GLN A 49 -14.89 -4.39 -8.67
CA GLN A 49 -15.57 -3.24 -8.07
C GLN A 49 -15.09 -3.04 -6.62
N THR A 50 -14.98 -4.11 -5.82
CA THR A 50 -14.39 -4.05 -4.48
C THR A 50 -12.96 -3.54 -4.51
N PHE A 51 -12.11 -4.03 -5.42
CA PHE A 51 -10.74 -3.54 -5.56
C PHE A 51 -10.68 -2.03 -5.85
N LEU A 52 -11.47 -1.56 -6.81
CA LEU A 52 -11.52 -0.14 -7.19
C LEU A 52 -12.10 0.75 -6.08
N THR A 53 -13.02 0.21 -5.28
CA THR A 53 -13.58 0.89 -4.11
C THR A 53 -12.54 1.03 -3.00
N LEU A 54 -11.78 -0.03 -2.71
CA LEU A 54 -10.73 -0.02 -1.68
C LEU A 54 -9.61 0.98 -1.95
N ILE A 55 -9.12 1.06 -3.19
CA ILE A 55 -8.07 2.02 -3.55
C ILE A 55 -8.56 3.48 -3.57
N GLY A 56 -9.88 3.71 -3.54
CA GLY A 56 -10.52 5.02 -3.44
C GLY A 56 -10.31 5.91 -4.65
N ARG A 57 -10.12 7.23 -4.41
CA ARG A 57 -9.99 8.27 -5.44
C ARG A 57 -11.10 8.28 -6.50
N ASN A 58 -12.32 7.91 -6.11
CA ASN A 58 -13.46 7.78 -7.02
C ASN A 58 -13.26 6.76 -8.16
N MET A 59 -12.36 5.78 -8.01
CA MET A 59 -12.09 4.78 -9.05
C MET A 59 -13.26 3.82 -9.28
N ALA A 60 -14.13 3.63 -8.29
CA ALA A 60 -15.35 2.82 -8.39
C ALA A 60 -16.26 3.25 -9.55
N LYS A 61 -16.22 4.52 -9.97
CA LYS A 61 -16.96 5.05 -11.14
C LYS A 61 -16.59 4.36 -12.45
N HIS A 62 -15.39 3.79 -12.53
CA HIS A 62 -14.89 3.10 -13.71
C HIS A 62 -15.06 1.57 -13.63
N ALA A 63 -15.67 1.04 -12.57
CA ALA A 63 -15.95 -0.39 -12.42
C ALA A 63 -16.69 -1.03 -13.62
N PRO A 64 -17.74 -0.42 -14.22
CA PRO A 64 -18.44 -1.06 -15.35
C PRO A 64 -17.57 -1.17 -16.61
N LYS A 65 -16.47 -0.44 -16.70
CA LYS A 65 -15.51 -0.52 -17.81
C LYS A 65 -14.50 -1.65 -17.61
N LEU A 66 -14.34 -2.13 -16.37
CA LEU A 66 -13.36 -3.11 -15.92
C LEU A 66 -14.07 -4.26 -15.20
N SER A 67 -15.03 -4.88 -15.87
CA SER A 67 -15.90 -5.90 -15.25
C SER A 67 -15.17 -7.23 -14.98
N SER A 68 -14.17 -7.58 -15.79
CA SER A 68 -13.39 -8.81 -15.61
C SER A 68 -12.12 -8.59 -14.79
N TRP A 69 -11.84 -9.51 -13.86
CA TRP A 69 -10.62 -9.50 -13.04
C TRP A 69 -9.36 -9.56 -13.89
N GLU A 70 -9.37 -10.40 -14.94
CA GLU A 70 -8.24 -10.52 -15.87
C GLU A 70 -8.03 -9.23 -16.65
N SER A 71 -9.12 -8.59 -17.10
CA SER A 71 -9.06 -7.29 -17.79
C SER A 71 -8.42 -6.21 -16.91
N LEU A 72 -8.75 -6.17 -15.62
CA LEU A 72 -8.19 -5.21 -14.67
C LEU A 72 -6.65 -5.34 -14.57
N PHE A 73 -6.13 -6.57 -14.52
CA PHE A 73 -4.69 -6.82 -14.37
C PHE A 73 -3.90 -6.90 -15.67
N THR A 74 -4.57 -7.02 -16.82
CA THR A 74 -3.89 -7.18 -18.13
C THR A 74 -3.77 -5.87 -18.90
N MET A 75 -4.76 -4.97 -18.80
CA MET A 75 -4.81 -3.77 -19.65
C MET A 75 -3.64 -2.81 -19.46
N ASN A 76 -3.19 -2.22 -20.57
CA ASN A 76 -2.10 -1.23 -20.61
C ASN A 76 -2.60 0.20 -20.38
N SER A 77 -1.68 1.14 -20.12
CA SER A 77 -2.04 2.55 -19.87
C SER A 77 -2.79 3.21 -21.04
N GLU A 78 -2.49 2.83 -22.28
CA GLU A 78 -3.15 3.34 -23.49
C GLU A 78 -4.57 2.78 -23.62
N GLN A 79 -4.74 1.46 -23.47
CA GLN A 79 -6.06 0.82 -23.47
C GLN A 79 -6.98 1.41 -22.38
N LEU A 80 -6.45 1.68 -21.17
CA LEU A 80 -7.20 2.35 -20.11
C LEU A 80 -7.59 3.79 -20.50
N LYS A 81 -6.78 4.47 -21.33
CA LYS A 81 -7.09 5.79 -21.89
C LYS A 81 -8.31 5.71 -22.80
N ASP A 82 -8.29 4.75 -23.72
CA ASP A 82 -9.28 4.61 -24.79
C ASP A 82 -10.64 4.20 -24.20
N LEU A 83 -10.62 3.41 -23.13
CA LEU A 83 -11.80 3.13 -22.30
C LEU A 83 -12.32 4.34 -21.54
N GLY A 84 -11.60 5.47 -21.53
CA GLY A 84 -12.00 6.71 -20.88
C GLY A 84 -11.79 6.70 -19.37
N ILE A 85 -10.72 6.06 -18.88
CA ILE A 85 -10.24 6.25 -17.50
C ILE A 85 -9.28 7.43 -17.53
N GLU A 86 -9.81 8.62 -17.28
CA GLU A 86 -9.08 9.88 -17.22
C GLU A 86 -9.35 10.54 -15.87
N PRO A 87 -8.40 11.31 -15.27
CA PRO A 87 -7.13 11.79 -15.82
C PRO A 87 -5.98 10.77 -15.81
N ALA A 88 -4.90 11.03 -16.55
CA ALA A 88 -3.67 10.22 -16.55
C ALA A 88 -3.11 9.91 -15.15
N ARG A 89 -3.32 10.78 -14.16
CA ARG A 89 -2.93 10.53 -12.75
C ARG A 89 -3.67 9.34 -12.15
N SER A 90 -4.95 9.17 -12.46
CA SER A 90 -5.78 8.05 -12.01
C SER A 90 -5.32 6.74 -12.66
N ARG A 91 -4.99 6.76 -13.96
CA ARG A 91 -4.43 5.58 -14.66
C ARG A 91 -3.11 5.12 -14.04
N LYS A 92 -2.16 6.04 -13.84
CA LYS A 92 -0.87 5.71 -13.18
C LYS A 92 -1.07 5.18 -11.76
N TYR A 93 -2.02 5.75 -11.03
CA TYR A 93 -2.37 5.30 -9.69
C TYR A 93 -2.90 3.86 -9.67
N LEU A 94 -3.82 3.52 -10.59
CA LEU A 94 -4.36 2.17 -10.76
C LEU A 94 -3.26 1.15 -11.09
N LEU A 95 -2.40 1.47 -12.07
CA LEU A 95 -1.28 0.60 -12.46
C LEU A 95 -0.32 0.34 -11.30
N ARG A 96 0.00 1.37 -10.51
CA ARG A 96 0.82 1.21 -9.32
C ARG A 96 0.17 0.28 -8.28
N TRP A 97 -1.14 0.41 -8.06
CA TRP A 97 -1.86 -0.47 -7.13
C TRP A 97 -1.97 -1.91 -7.62
N ARG A 98 -2.13 -2.13 -8.93
CA ARG A 98 -2.05 -3.47 -9.53
C ARG A 98 -0.70 -4.14 -9.25
N ASN A 99 0.40 -3.41 -9.43
CA ASN A 99 1.74 -3.94 -9.15
C ASN A 99 1.91 -4.28 -7.68
N LYS A 100 1.48 -3.41 -6.75
CA LYS A 100 1.46 -3.72 -5.32
C LYS A 100 0.66 -4.99 -5.00
N PHE A 101 -0.50 -5.16 -5.63
CA PHE A 101 -1.35 -6.33 -5.41
C PHE A 101 -0.68 -7.63 -5.92
N ARG A 102 0.03 -7.57 -7.05
CA ARG A 102 0.84 -8.71 -7.56
C ARG A 102 1.99 -9.07 -6.62
N GLU A 103 2.61 -8.08 -6.00
CA GLU A 103 3.66 -8.26 -5.00
C GLU A 103 3.12 -8.69 -3.62
N GLN A 104 1.81 -8.94 -3.50
CA GLN A 104 1.12 -9.26 -2.24
C GLN A 104 1.26 -8.17 -1.17
N GLN A 105 1.57 -6.94 -1.59
CA GLN A 105 1.63 -5.77 -0.73
C GLN A 105 0.25 -5.13 -0.64
N TYR A 106 -0.63 -5.79 0.09
CA TYR A 106 -1.98 -5.30 0.33
C TYR A 106 -2.02 -4.21 1.40
N GLY A 107 -3.09 -3.42 1.40
CA GLY A 107 -3.43 -2.59 2.55
C GLY A 107 -4.05 -3.42 3.68
N ILE A 108 -4.60 -2.73 4.68
CA ILE A 108 -5.31 -3.36 5.80
C ILE A 108 -6.38 -4.34 5.28
N GLY A 109 -6.39 -5.55 5.82
CA GLY A 109 -7.39 -6.58 5.53
C GLY A 109 -7.18 -7.40 4.25
N GLY A 110 -6.27 -7.03 3.34
CA GLY A 110 -6.09 -7.77 2.10
C GLY A 110 -5.50 -9.17 2.26
N ASP A 111 -4.89 -9.44 3.41
CA ASP A 111 -4.30 -10.73 3.80
C ASP A 111 -5.25 -11.58 4.66
N LEU A 112 -6.52 -11.20 4.79
CA LEU A 112 -7.51 -11.95 5.57
C LEU A 112 -8.07 -13.14 4.80
N ASP A 113 -8.06 -14.31 5.44
CA ASP A 113 -8.51 -15.57 4.83
C ASP A 113 -10.03 -15.79 4.95
N HIS A 114 -10.59 -15.57 6.15
CA HIS A 114 -12.01 -15.71 6.40
C HIS A 114 -12.68 -14.34 6.29
N VAL A 115 -13.47 -14.17 5.23
CA VAL A 115 -14.22 -12.94 4.97
C VAL A 115 -15.62 -13.36 4.54
N VAL A 116 -16.64 -12.80 5.18
CA VAL A 116 -18.05 -13.05 4.89
C VAL A 116 -18.73 -11.70 4.66
N ASP A 117 -19.42 -11.56 3.53
CA ASP A 117 -20.12 -10.33 3.11
C ASP A 117 -19.22 -9.07 3.14
N GLY A 118 -17.97 -9.21 2.67
CA GLY A 118 -16.99 -8.11 2.68
C GLY A 118 -16.58 -7.68 4.09
N ALA A 119 -16.79 -8.52 5.09
CA ALA A 119 -16.37 -8.27 6.47
C ALA A 119 -15.62 -9.46 7.06
N ALA A 120 -14.60 -9.16 7.85
CA ALA A 120 -13.78 -10.16 8.52
C ALA A 120 -13.77 -9.90 10.02
N GLU A 121 -13.81 -10.96 10.83
CA GLU A 121 -13.71 -10.87 12.28
C GLU A 121 -12.34 -11.34 12.74
N LEU A 122 -11.67 -10.48 13.51
CA LEU A 122 -10.40 -10.76 14.13
C LEU A 122 -10.63 -10.97 15.62
N ARG A 123 -10.04 -12.04 16.15
CA ARG A 123 -10.05 -12.33 17.59
C ARG A 123 -8.63 -12.52 18.11
N VAL A 124 -8.45 -12.17 19.37
CA VAL A 124 -7.22 -12.41 20.11
C VAL A 124 -7.36 -13.69 20.92
N VAL A 125 -6.45 -14.62 20.69
CA VAL A 125 -6.44 -15.92 21.35
C VAL A 125 -5.10 -16.12 22.06
N GLU A 126 -5.12 -16.75 23.23
CA GLU A 126 -3.91 -17.23 23.87
C GLU A 126 -3.39 -18.47 23.15
N VAL A 127 -2.21 -18.37 22.54
CA VAL A 127 -1.57 -19.49 21.86
C VAL A 127 -0.32 -19.89 22.65
N PRO A 128 -0.02 -21.19 22.80
CA PRO A 128 1.24 -21.63 23.37
C PRO A 128 2.40 -20.93 22.66
N THR A 129 3.27 -20.28 23.43
CA THR A 129 4.54 -19.89 22.84
C THR A 129 5.25 -21.19 22.57
N ALA A 130 5.48 -21.51 21.29
CA ALA A 130 6.57 -22.41 20.96
C ALA A 130 7.80 -21.74 21.56
N GLY A 131 8.19 -22.15 22.77
CA GLY A 131 9.53 -21.89 23.26
C GLY A 131 10.41 -22.31 22.09
N ARG A 132 11.37 -21.46 21.70
CA ARG A 132 12.46 -21.93 20.84
C ARG A 132 12.78 -23.31 21.35
N ALA A 133 12.45 -24.36 20.58
CA ALA A 133 12.68 -25.74 21.00
C ALA A 133 14.09 -25.71 21.53
N ALA A 134 14.26 -25.96 22.83
CA ALA A 134 15.51 -25.78 23.51
C ALA A 134 16.53 -26.51 22.64
N LYS A 135 17.33 -25.76 21.86
CA LYS A 135 18.52 -26.34 21.27
C LYS A 135 19.23 -26.83 22.52
N LYS A 136 19.38 -28.14 22.68
CA LYS A 136 20.19 -28.74 23.73
C LYS A 136 21.58 -28.12 23.60
N SER A 137 21.79 -26.96 24.20
CA SER A 137 23.11 -26.52 24.60
C SER A 137 23.48 -27.52 25.68
N LYS A 138 24.36 -28.45 25.31
CA LYS A 138 25.04 -29.36 26.21
C LYS A 138 25.60 -28.49 27.35
N SER A 139 24.97 -28.51 28.51
CA SER A 139 25.47 -27.84 29.71
C SER A 139 26.69 -28.61 30.17
N ILE A 140 27.87 -27.99 30.05
CA ILE A 140 29.06 -28.39 30.78
C ILE A 140 29.01 -27.57 32.08
N ASP A 141 28.97 -28.31 33.18
CA ASP A 141 29.05 -27.97 34.60
C ASP A 141 29.26 -26.51 35.04
N GLY A 142 28.45 -26.10 36.03
CA GLY A 142 28.86 -25.13 37.06
C GLY A 142 28.13 -23.79 37.05
N GLY A 143 27.00 -23.70 37.78
CA GLY A 143 26.39 -22.44 38.21
C GLY A 143 25.25 -21.95 37.32
N SER A 144 24.01 -22.22 37.73
CA SER A 144 22.79 -21.75 37.05
C SER A 144 22.72 -20.22 36.95
N PRO A 145 22.53 -19.64 35.75
CA PRO A 145 21.70 -18.47 35.58
C PRO A 145 20.24 -18.92 35.33
N PRO A 146 19.21 -18.21 35.84
CA PRO A 146 17.84 -18.44 35.37
C PRO A 146 17.79 -18.24 33.85
N PRO A 147 16.93 -18.96 33.10
CA PRO A 147 16.84 -18.78 31.66
C PRO A 147 16.34 -17.35 31.34
N LEU A 148 17.28 -16.43 31.18
CA LEU A 148 17.06 -15.08 30.74
C LEU A 148 16.68 -15.11 29.26
N THR A 149 15.37 -15.03 29.03
CA THR A 149 14.61 -14.44 27.90
C THR A 149 13.33 -15.23 27.61
N ALA A 150 12.64 -15.68 28.66
CA ALA A 150 11.17 -15.69 28.58
C ALA A 150 10.74 -14.22 28.51
N THR A 151 10.65 -13.65 27.31
CA THR A 151 10.02 -12.33 27.12
C THR A 151 8.62 -12.46 27.70
N GLY A 152 8.41 -11.94 28.91
CA GLY A 152 7.15 -12.10 29.64
C GLY A 152 6.01 -11.60 28.78
N SER A 153 5.13 -12.51 28.35
CA SER A 153 3.85 -12.12 27.77
C SER A 153 2.90 -11.87 28.93
N ALA A 154 2.19 -10.74 28.91
CA ALA A 154 1.15 -10.43 29.89
C ALA A 154 -0.11 -11.27 29.62
N THR A 155 0.01 -12.59 29.76
CA THR A 155 -1.09 -13.56 29.71
C THR A 155 -1.35 -14.11 31.10
N LEU A 156 -2.59 -14.55 31.36
CA LEU A 156 -2.94 -15.20 32.63
C LEU A 156 -2.29 -16.59 32.72
N SER A 157 -2.19 -17.29 31.58
CA SER A 157 -1.56 -18.60 31.48
C SER A 157 -0.04 -18.48 31.31
N PRO A 158 0.79 -19.19 32.10
CA PRO A 158 2.23 -19.25 31.88
C PRO A 158 2.55 -19.98 30.57
N GLY A 159 3.56 -19.51 29.83
CA GLY A 159 4.02 -20.14 28.58
C GLY A 159 3.10 -19.92 27.37
N LYS A 160 2.12 -19.01 27.46
CA LYS A 160 1.29 -18.58 26.32
C LYS A 160 1.59 -17.14 25.94
N ARG A 161 1.15 -16.76 24.74
CA ARG A 161 1.12 -15.36 24.28
C ARG A 161 -0.18 -15.08 23.57
N TRP A 162 -0.59 -13.82 23.59
CA TRP A 162 -1.66 -13.34 22.74
C TRP A 162 -1.26 -13.39 21.26
N ALA A 163 -2.16 -13.89 20.42
CA ALA A 163 -2.03 -13.90 18.98
C ALA A 163 -3.35 -13.49 18.31
N ILE A 164 -3.26 -12.86 17.15
CA ILE A 164 -4.41 -12.42 16.37
C ILE A 164 -4.75 -13.52 15.37
N VAL A 165 -6.02 -13.92 15.32
CA VAL A 165 -6.52 -14.94 14.40
C VAL A 165 -7.74 -14.39 13.68
N ASN A 166 -7.82 -14.60 12.37
CA ASN A 166 -9.04 -14.37 11.62
C ASN A 166 -9.95 -15.58 11.77
N ILE A 167 -11.17 -15.37 12.27
CA ILE A 167 -12.16 -16.42 12.53
C ILE A 167 -13.45 -16.02 11.80
N PRO A 168 -14.18 -16.97 11.19
CA PRO A 168 -15.49 -16.66 10.60
C PRO A 168 -16.44 -16.03 11.63
N PRO A 169 -17.35 -15.15 11.18
CA PRO A 169 -18.26 -14.45 12.07
C PRO A 169 -19.15 -15.45 12.83
N GLY A 170 -19.32 -15.22 14.12
CA GLY A 170 -20.14 -16.07 15.00
C GLY A 170 -19.39 -17.20 15.71
N GLU A 171 -18.16 -17.53 15.30
CA GLU A 171 -17.31 -18.48 16.02
C GLU A 171 -16.38 -17.76 17.02
N SER A 172 -16.28 -18.28 18.24
CA SER A 172 -15.40 -17.71 19.28
C SER A 172 -14.07 -18.45 19.42
N THR A 173 -14.04 -19.73 19.07
CA THR A 173 -12.89 -20.62 19.23
C THR A 173 -12.24 -20.91 17.88
N PRO A 174 -10.91 -20.75 17.74
CA PRO A 174 -10.22 -21.16 16.52
C PRO A 174 -10.23 -22.68 16.41
N LYS A 175 -10.70 -23.22 15.28
CA LYS A 175 -10.73 -24.67 15.02
C LYS A 175 -9.32 -25.19 14.69
N ASP A 176 -8.63 -24.53 13.77
CA ASP A 176 -7.30 -24.93 13.31
C ASP A 176 -6.28 -23.79 13.50
N LEU A 177 -5.33 -23.99 14.41
CA LEU A 177 -4.19 -23.10 14.58
C LEU A 177 -2.99 -23.69 13.81
N SER A 178 -2.79 -23.24 12.57
CA SER A 178 -1.60 -23.59 11.79
C SER A 178 -0.39 -22.78 12.27
N PHE A 179 0.70 -23.47 12.62
CA PHE A 179 1.96 -22.86 13.02
C PHE A 179 2.95 -22.87 11.85
N PRO A 180 3.62 -21.75 11.52
CA PRO A 180 3.61 -20.46 12.20
C PRO A 180 2.36 -19.61 11.91
N LEU A 181 1.86 -18.91 12.94
CA LEU A 181 0.69 -18.04 12.81
C LEU A 181 0.94 -16.90 11.80
N LYS A 182 -0.04 -16.69 10.93
CA LYS A 182 -0.07 -15.58 9.97
C LYS A 182 -0.14 -14.25 10.71
N LYS A 183 0.61 -13.26 10.23
CA LYS A 183 0.55 -11.88 10.73
C LYS A 183 -0.32 -11.06 9.79
N TYR A 184 -1.21 -10.25 10.35
CA TYR A 184 -2.08 -9.38 9.58
C TYR A 184 -1.52 -7.95 9.47
N SER A 185 -1.46 -7.41 8.26
CA SER A 185 -0.93 -6.09 7.97
C SER A 185 -1.77 -5.00 8.65
N GLY A 186 -1.11 -4.12 9.42
CA GLY A 186 -1.77 -2.97 10.07
C GLY A 186 -2.56 -3.29 11.35
N VAL A 187 -2.68 -4.56 11.75
CA VAL A 187 -3.33 -4.98 13.01
C VAL A 187 -2.28 -5.25 14.08
N LYS A 188 -2.47 -4.68 15.26
CA LYS A 188 -1.56 -4.83 16.40
C LYS A 188 -2.32 -5.04 17.71
N LEU A 189 -1.64 -5.66 18.66
CA LEU A 189 -2.08 -5.73 20.05
C LEU A 189 -1.51 -4.54 20.83
N VAL A 190 -2.34 -3.95 21.68
CA VAL A 190 -2.00 -2.85 22.58
C VAL A 190 -2.47 -3.20 23.98
N ASN A 191 -1.77 -2.71 25.02
CA ASN A 191 -2.12 -2.95 26.42
C ASN A 191 -2.34 -4.44 26.76
N GLY A 192 -1.56 -5.34 26.17
CA GLY A 192 -1.68 -6.78 26.37
C GLY A 192 -2.51 -7.47 25.27
N ASN A 193 -3.84 -7.40 25.38
CA ASN A 193 -4.78 -8.16 24.55
C ASN A 193 -5.74 -7.30 23.70
N ALA A 194 -5.70 -5.97 23.83
CA ALA A 194 -6.61 -5.10 23.10
C ALA A 194 -6.18 -4.95 21.64
N LEU A 195 -7.10 -5.20 20.70
CA LEU A 195 -6.87 -5.00 19.28
C LEU A 195 -6.86 -3.51 18.92
N LYS A 196 -5.91 -3.14 18.06
CA LYS A 196 -5.85 -1.83 17.44
C LYS A 196 -5.49 -1.97 15.97
N ALA A 197 -6.35 -1.48 15.10
CA ALA A 197 -6.07 -1.31 13.69
C ALA A 197 -6.89 -0.13 13.11
N PRO A 198 -6.45 0.47 11.99
CA PRO A 198 -7.30 1.37 11.22
C PRO A 198 -8.56 0.64 10.73
N TYR A 199 -9.70 1.32 10.72
CA TYR A 199 -11.00 0.77 10.24
C TYR A 199 -11.49 -0.48 11.00
N LEU A 200 -10.98 -0.74 12.20
CA LEU A 200 -11.43 -1.81 13.06
C LEU A 200 -12.63 -1.35 13.89
N GLU A 201 -13.78 -2.00 13.72
CA GLU A 201 -14.95 -1.86 14.58
C GLU A 201 -14.86 -2.88 15.71
N LEU A 202 -14.62 -2.45 16.95
CA LEU A 202 -14.57 -3.38 18.08
C LEU A 202 -15.95 -3.99 18.35
N LEU A 203 -15.98 -5.29 18.62
CA LEU A 203 -17.21 -5.97 19.00
C LEU A 203 -17.57 -5.63 20.45
N LYS A 204 -18.86 -5.36 20.69
CA LYS A 204 -19.35 -5.05 22.04
C LYS A 204 -19.26 -6.31 22.92
N GLY A 205 -18.85 -6.14 24.18
CA GLY A 205 -18.80 -7.23 25.16
C GLY A 205 -17.57 -8.14 25.09
N THR A 206 -16.55 -7.79 24.29
CA THR A 206 -15.30 -8.59 24.18
C THR A 206 -14.07 -7.87 24.75
N ASP A 207 -14.25 -6.78 25.49
CA ASP A 207 -13.16 -5.99 26.11
C ASP A 207 -12.02 -5.60 25.14
N GLY A 208 -12.37 -5.42 23.86
CA GLY A 208 -11.41 -5.07 22.80
C GLY A 208 -10.59 -6.24 22.26
N THR A 209 -10.86 -7.48 22.66
CA THR A 209 -10.19 -8.69 22.15
C THR A 209 -10.75 -9.17 20.82
N ALA A 210 -11.91 -8.68 20.39
CA ALA A 210 -12.49 -9.00 19.09
C ALA A 210 -12.91 -7.73 18.35
N GLY A 211 -12.71 -7.72 17.04
CA GLY A 211 -13.12 -6.62 16.17
C GLY A 211 -13.41 -7.08 14.75
N ARG A 212 -14.21 -6.29 14.05
CA ARG A 212 -14.65 -6.52 12.67
C ARG A 212 -14.04 -5.48 11.75
N ILE A 213 -13.49 -5.92 10.63
CA ILE A 213 -13.01 -5.06 9.54
C ILE A 213 -13.97 -5.22 8.38
N LYS A 214 -14.63 -4.13 7.98
CA LYS A 214 -15.52 -4.09 6.81
C LYS A 214 -14.85 -3.38 5.65
N VAL A 215 -15.15 -3.80 4.43
CA VAL A 215 -14.76 -3.09 3.21
C VAL A 215 -15.38 -1.69 3.23
N HIS A 216 -14.53 -0.67 3.15
CA HIS A 216 -14.92 0.74 3.02
C HIS A 216 -14.19 1.39 1.85
N GLU A 217 -14.80 2.42 1.26
CA GLU A 217 -14.17 3.19 0.18
C GLU A 217 -12.90 3.89 0.68
N GLY A 218 -11.81 3.77 -0.09
CA GLY A 218 -10.55 4.44 0.18
C GLY A 218 -9.78 3.88 1.38
N MET A 219 -10.08 2.66 1.80
CA MET A 219 -9.35 1.98 2.88
C MET A 219 -7.85 1.81 2.55
N TRP A 220 -7.52 1.67 1.27
CA TRP A 220 -6.16 1.61 0.74
C TRP A 220 -5.76 2.90 0.03
N GLU A 221 -6.52 3.99 0.18
CA GLU A 221 -6.23 5.22 -0.56
C GLU A 221 -4.99 5.96 -0.03
N ASP A 222 -4.03 6.21 -0.92
CA ASP A 222 -3.01 7.22 -0.65
C ASP A 222 -3.64 8.61 -0.84
N LYS A 223 -4.10 9.22 0.27
CA LYS A 223 -4.80 10.52 0.23
C LYS A 223 -3.93 11.63 -0.37
N LEU A 224 -4.55 12.44 -1.23
CA LEU A 224 -3.90 13.62 -1.78
C LEU A 224 -3.98 14.78 -0.80
N GLY A 225 -2.85 15.45 -0.57
CA GLY A 225 -2.82 16.68 0.22
C GLY A 225 -3.72 17.74 -0.41
N ARG A 226 -4.63 18.31 0.38
CA ARG A 226 -5.46 19.45 -0.01
C ARG A 226 -5.07 20.69 0.79
N LYS A 227 -5.24 21.87 0.18
CA LYS A 227 -4.99 23.14 0.85
C LYS A 227 -6.11 23.45 1.86
N ILE A 228 -5.77 23.70 3.11
CA ILE A 228 -6.71 24.14 4.15
C ILE A 228 -6.80 25.66 4.12
N ASP A 229 -8.01 26.20 3.96
CA ASP A 229 -8.30 27.65 3.83
C ASP A 229 -7.43 28.35 2.77
N GLY A 230 -7.33 27.81 1.55
CA GLY A 230 -6.52 28.39 0.47
C GLY A 230 -5.01 28.18 0.60
N GLY A 231 -4.56 27.51 1.66
CA GLY A 231 -3.14 27.29 1.96
C GLY A 231 -2.53 28.44 2.75
N GLU A 232 -1.27 28.30 3.15
CA GLU A 232 -0.60 29.21 4.09
C GLU A 232 -0.68 30.68 3.68
N ARG A 233 -0.36 31.01 2.42
CA ARG A 233 -0.34 32.40 1.92
C ARG A 233 -1.70 33.09 1.90
N ARG A 234 -2.78 32.35 1.62
CA ARG A 234 -4.13 32.93 1.44
C ARG A 234 -5.03 32.71 2.65
N ARG A 235 -4.56 32.02 3.70
CA ARG A 235 -5.37 31.65 4.87
C ARG A 235 -6.01 32.84 5.57
N ALA A 236 -5.25 33.90 5.83
CA ALA A 236 -5.76 35.10 6.49
C ALA A 236 -6.81 35.81 5.62
N GLU A 237 -6.53 35.97 4.33
CA GLU A 237 -7.43 36.59 3.35
C GLU A 237 -8.75 35.82 3.23
N VAL A 238 -8.68 34.49 3.03
CA VAL A 238 -9.86 33.62 2.90
C VAL A 238 -10.72 33.67 4.16
N ARG A 239 -10.10 33.62 5.34
CA ARG A 239 -10.83 33.72 6.61
C ARG A 239 -11.44 35.10 6.84
N ALA A 240 -10.77 36.16 6.43
CA ALA A 240 -11.33 37.52 6.51
C ALA A 240 -12.54 37.67 5.58
N LYS A 241 -12.42 37.23 4.32
CA LYS A 241 -13.53 37.23 3.35
C LYS A 241 -14.72 36.42 3.83
N ARG A 242 -14.49 35.22 4.37
CA ARG A 242 -15.53 34.36 4.95
C ARG A 242 -16.25 35.06 6.10
N ARG A 243 -15.52 35.64 7.06
CA ARG A 243 -16.12 36.40 8.18
C ARG A 243 -16.95 37.59 7.71
N SER A 244 -16.49 38.33 6.70
CA SER A 244 -17.24 39.46 6.15
C SER A 244 -18.54 39.01 5.45
N GLN A 245 -18.52 37.88 4.74
CA GLN A 245 -19.72 37.29 4.14
C GLN A 245 -20.71 36.81 5.20
N GLU A 246 -20.23 36.14 6.25
CA GLU A 246 -21.08 35.70 7.37
C GLU A 246 -21.79 36.89 8.04
N ARG A 247 -21.08 38.00 8.26
CA ARG A 247 -21.68 39.24 8.80
C ARG A 247 -22.73 39.84 7.88
N ARG A 248 -22.50 39.81 6.56
CA ARG A 248 -23.48 40.30 5.58
C ARG A 248 -24.72 39.43 5.49
N ASN A 249 -24.57 38.11 5.65
CA ASN A 249 -25.68 37.18 5.59
C ASN A 249 -26.52 37.17 6.87
N ALA A 250 -25.96 37.64 7.99
CA ALA A 250 -26.63 37.71 9.29
C ALA A 250 -27.35 39.04 9.54
N ALA A 251 -27.11 40.05 8.71
CA ALA A 251 -27.79 41.35 8.72
C ALA A 251 -28.95 41.33 7.72
#